data_AF-A0A538CHA4-F1
#
_entry.id   AF-A0A538CHA4-F1
#
_cell.length_a   1.000
_cell.length_b   1.000
_cell.length_c   1.000
_cell.angle_alpha   90.00
_cell.angle_beta   90.00
_cell.angle_gamma   90.00
#
_symmetry.space_group_name_H-M   'P 1'
#
loop_
_entity.id
_entity.type
_entity.pdbx_description
1 polymer ?
#
loop_
_entity_poly.entity_id
_entity_poly.type
_entity_poly.pdbx_seq_one_letter_code
_entity_poly.pdbx_strand_id
1 'polypeptide(L)'
;MAAMQDLVEEVERSFAETQERLSDPSVYNDHREAAEVGRRLKELEAAHRLATEWLEASSDLEAARGDGDLRELVPELEERVDRLEQDLKLALVESDPADRKDVIVEIRQAAGGDEAALWAGDVFRMLTRYAERRGFKWEQLGSSPNPTGGFQSISFAVKGDGAYSIFKW
;
A
#
# COMPACT_ATOMS: atom_id res chain seq x y z
N MET A 1 -0.86 22.89 -12.54
CA MET A 1 -1.47 22.85 -13.89
C MET A 1 -0.70 21.86 -14.77
N ALA A 2 0.33 22.25 -15.55
CA ALA A 2 1.00 21.34 -16.50
C ALA A 2 1.53 20.03 -15.88
N ALA A 3 2.28 20.11 -14.78
CA ALA A 3 2.84 18.93 -14.13
C ALA A 3 1.81 17.94 -13.57
N MET A 4 0.58 18.39 -13.27
CA MET A 4 -0.50 17.52 -12.80
C MET A 4 -1.24 16.88 -13.98
N GLN A 5 -1.41 17.61 -15.07
CA GLN A 5 -1.97 17.06 -16.31
C GLN A 5 -1.06 15.96 -16.88
N ASP A 6 0.26 16.19 -16.92
CA ASP A 6 1.23 15.18 -17.35
C ASP A 6 1.13 13.89 -16.50
N LEU A 7 0.93 14.05 -15.18
CA LEU A 7 0.79 12.94 -14.24
C LEU A 7 -0.50 12.15 -14.47
N VAL A 8 -1.62 12.86 -14.66
CA VAL A 8 -2.91 12.25 -14.99
C VAL A 8 -2.83 11.49 -16.31
N GLU A 9 -2.23 12.06 -17.35
CA GLU A 9 -2.04 11.42 -18.65
C GLU A 9 -1.18 10.15 -18.55
N GLU A 10 -0.15 10.14 -17.69
CA GLU A 10 0.65 8.96 -17.41
C GLU A 10 -0.15 7.84 -16.71
N VAL A 11 -0.99 8.21 -15.74
CA VAL A 11 -1.86 7.26 -15.03
C VAL A 11 -2.90 6.65 -15.98
N GLU A 12 -3.60 7.48 -16.76
CA GLU A 12 -4.61 7.00 -17.72
C GLU A 12 -3.99 6.08 -18.77
N ARG A 13 -2.83 6.46 -19.31
CA ARG A 13 -2.08 5.63 -20.26
C ARG A 13 -1.66 4.30 -19.64
N SER A 14 -1.04 4.32 -18.46
CA SER A 14 -0.60 3.10 -17.77
C SER A 14 -1.77 2.17 -17.46
N PHE A 15 -2.91 2.73 -17.03
CA PHE A 15 -4.13 1.98 -16.76
C PHE A 15 -4.70 1.35 -18.03
N ALA A 16 -4.82 2.12 -19.11
CA ALA A 16 -5.32 1.66 -20.40
C ALA A 16 -4.43 0.55 -21.00
N GLU A 17 -3.11 0.74 -21.01
CA GLU A 17 -2.14 -0.26 -21.48
C GLU A 17 -2.23 -1.57 -20.68
N THR A 18 -2.36 -1.47 -19.35
CA THR A 18 -2.49 -2.65 -18.48
C THR A 18 -3.83 -3.36 -18.70
N GLN A 19 -4.92 -2.61 -18.88
CA GLN A 19 -6.24 -3.15 -19.17
C GLN A 19 -6.30 -3.83 -20.55
N GLU A 20 -5.66 -3.24 -21.55
CA GLU A 20 -5.51 -3.82 -22.88
C GLU A 20 -4.71 -5.13 -22.82
N ARG A 21 -3.58 -5.13 -22.09
CA ARG A 21 -2.78 -6.34 -21.88
C ARG A 21 -3.58 -7.44 -21.19
N LEU A 22 -4.38 -7.10 -20.18
CA LEU A 22 -5.25 -8.09 -19.52
C LEU A 22 -6.37 -8.61 -20.42
N SER A 23 -6.77 -7.85 -21.44
CA SER A 23 -7.77 -8.25 -22.42
C SER A 23 -7.21 -9.16 -23.52
N ASP A 24 -5.89 -9.23 -23.66
CA ASP A 24 -5.19 -10.12 -24.60
C ASP A 24 -5.25 -11.58 -24.11
N PRO A 25 -5.88 -12.51 -24.87
CA PRO A 25 -5.91 -13.94 -24.53
C PRO A 25 -4.52 -14.56 -24.32
N SER A 26 -3.48 -13.99 -24.93
CA SER A 26 -2.11 -14.51 -24.85
C SER A 26 -1.54 -14.48 -23.43
N VAL A 27 -1.96 -13.52 -22.59
CA VAL A 27 -1.52 -13.37 -21.19
C VAL A 27 -1.97 -14.54 -20.33
N TYR A 28 -3.09 -15.18 -20.67
CA TYR A 28 -3.63 -16.31 -19.93
C TYR A 28 -2.92 -17.64 -20.24
N ASN A 29 -1.95 -17.63 -21.17
CA ASN A 29 -1.07 -18.78 -21.40
C ASN A 29 -0.04 -18.96 -20.28
N ASP A 30 0.26 -17.90 -19.51
CA ASP A 30 1.09 -17.96 -18.30
C ASP A 30 0.31 -17.41 -17.09
N HIS A 31 -0.05 -18.31 -16.17
CA HIS A 31 -0.77 -17.95 -14.95
C HIS A 31 -0.04 -16.91 -14.08
N ARG A 32 1.30 -16.88 -14.11
CA ARG A 32 2.07 -15.88 -13.34
C ARG A 32 1.97 -14.51 -13.98
N GLU A 33 2.06 -14.45 -15.31
CA GLU A 33 1.90 -13.21 -16.07
C GLU A 33 0.49 -12.64 -15.87
N ALA A 34 -0.55 -13.46 -16.02
CA ALA A 34 -1.93 -13.04 -15.77
C ALA A 34 -2.14 -12.51 -14.34
N ALA A 35 -1.55 -13.16 -13.34
CA ALA A 35 -1.61 -12.69 -11.96
C ALA A 35 -0.84 -11.38 -11.74
N GLU A 36 0.27 -11.15 -12.44
CA GLU A 36 1.04 -9.91 -12.39
C GLU A 36 0.30 -8.74 -13.03
N VAL A 37 -0.19 -8.92 -14.26
CA VAL A 37 -0.97 -7.89 -14.97
C VAL A 37 -2.24 -7.53 -14.20
N GLY A 38 -2.98 -8.52 -13.70
CA GLY A 38 -4.18 -8.28 -12.88
C GLY A 38 -3.87 -7.54 -11.58
N ARG A 39 -2.72 -7.80 -10.95
CA ARG A 39 -2.27 -7.06 -9.76
C ARG A 39 -1.91 -5.62 -10.11
N ARG A 40 -1.18 -5.40 -11.21
CA ARG A 40 -0.82 -4.06 -11.67
C ARG A 40 -2.05 -3.23 -12.00
N LEU A 41 -3.06 -3.82 -12.63
CA LEU A 41 -4.32 -3.12 -12.92
C LEU A 41 -5.00 -2.65 -11.62
N LYS A 42 -5.11 -3.55 -10.63
CA LYS A 42 -5.68 -3.23 -9.31
C LYS A 42 -4.90 -2.15 -8.57
N GLU A 43 -3.58 -2.08 -8.74
CA GLU A 43 -2.75 -1.00 -8.19
C GLU A 43 -3.07 0.36 -8.81
N LEU A 44 -3.32 0.38 -10.11
CA LEU A 44 -3.61 1.60 -10.85
C LEU A 44 -5.07 2.06 -10.69
N GLU A 45 -6.02 1.19 -10.33
CA GLU A 45 -7.45 1.53 -10.18
C GLU A 45 -7.70 2.74 -9.27
N ALA A 46 -7.02 2.80 -8.12
CA ALA A 46 -7.22 3.90 -7.16
C ALA A 46 -6.73 5.24 -7.72
N ALA A 47 -5.53 5.23 -8.33
CA ALA A 47 -4.95 6.41 -8.95
C ALA A 47 -5.75 6.85 -10.18
N HIS A 48 -6.20 5.90 -11.01
CA HIS A 48 -7.02 6.18 -12.19
C HIS A 48 -8.34 6.84 -11.81
N ARG A 49 -9.04 6.32 -10.79
CA ARG A 49 -10.28 6.94 -10.31
C ARG A 49 -10.05 8.38 -9.83
N LEU A 50 -9.01 8.62 -9.03
CA LEU A 50 -8.67 9.97 -8.56
C LEU A 50 -8.30 10.91 -9.71
N ALA A 51 -7.61 10.39 -10.74
CA ALA A 51 -7.27 11.15 -11.93
C ALA A 51 -8.52 11.58 -12.73
N THR A 52 -9.48 10.66 -12.92
CA THR A 52 -10.76 10.98 -13.56
C THR A 52 -11.56 12.01 -12.77
N GLU A 53 -11.69 11.84 -11.45
CA GLU A 53 -12.36 12.82 -10.58
C GLU A 53 -11.69 14.19 -10.62
N TRP A 54 -10.35 14.23 -10.68
CA TRP A 54 -9.60 15.47 -10.80
C TRP A 54 -9.83 16.17 -12.15
N LEU A 55 -9.89 15.43 -13.25
CA LEU A 55 -10.20 15.97 -14.59
C LEU A 55 -11.60 16.60 -14.62
N GLU A 56 -12.60 15.91 -14.09
CA GLU A 56 -13.97 16.41 -13.97
C GLU A 56 -14.02 17.69 -13.12
N ALA A 57 -13.46 17.66 -11.91
CA ALA A 57 -13.45 18.83 -11.02
C ALA A 57 -12.69 20.02 -11.61
N SER A 58 -11.60 19.77 -12.32
CA SER A 58 -10.82 20.82 -13.01
C SER A 58 -11.60 21.43 -14.16
N SER A 59 -12.35 20.63 -14.91
CA SER A 59 -13.23 21.10 -15.98
C SER A 59 -14.38 21.94 -15.42
N ASP A 60 -15.00 21.49 -14.33
CA ASP A 60 -16.09 22.22 -13.64
C ASP A 60 -15.59 23.57 -13.11
N LEU A 61 -14.39 23.60 -12.52
CA LEU A 61 -13.77 24.83 -12.03
C LEU A 61 -13.52 25.84 -13.17
N GLU A 62 -13.02 25.37 -14.31
CA GLU A 62 -12.77 26.25 -15.46
C GLU A 62 -14.09 26.79 -16.04
N ALA A 63 -15.12 25.97 -16.14
CA ALA A 63 -16.46 26.40 -16.55
C ALA A 63 -17.03 27.45 -15.58
N ALA A 64 -16.92 27.22 -14.26
CA ALA A 64 -17.41 28.14 -13.24
C ALA A 64 -16.65 29.49 -13.22
N ARG A 65 -15.36 29.50 -13.60
CA ARG A 65 -14.59 30.74 -13.76
C ARG A 65 -15.02 31.55 -14.98
N GLY A 66 -15.48 30.88 -16.04
CA GLY A 66 -15.98 31.49 -17.26
C GLY A 66 -17.42 32.00 -17.17
N ASP A 67 -18.20 31.53 -16.20
CA ASP A 67 -19.61 31.88 -16.01
C ASP A 67 -19.81 32.77 -14.76
N GLY A 68 -20.36 33.97 -14.97
CA GLY A 68 -20.63 34.93 -13.89
C GLY A 68 -21.64 34.41 -12.86
N ASP A 69 -22.56 33.55 -13.27
CA ASP A 69 -23.62 33.01 -12.41
C ASP A 69 -23.10 31.87 -11.52
N LEU A 70 -21.98 31.24 -11.88
CA LEU A 70 -21.35 30.15 -11.13
C LEU A 70 -20.18 30.60 -10.26
N ARG A 71 -19.90 31.90 -10.22
CA ARG A 71 -18.72 32.47 -9.55
C ARG A 71 -18.68 32.19 -8.04
N GLU A 72 -19.84 32.00 -7.41
CA GLU A 72 -19.96 31.65 -6.00
C GLU A 72 -19.48 30.21 -5.69
N LEU A 73 -19.46 29.32 -6.69
CA LEU A 73 -19.01 27.92 -6.55
C LEU A 73 -17.49 27.76 -6.69
N VAL A 74 -16.80 28.77 -7.24
CA VAL A 74 -15.36 28.72 -7.53
C VAL A 74 -14.53 28.32 -6.29
N PRO A 75 -14.74 28.89 -5.08
CA PRO A 75 -13.94 28.52 -3.91
C PRO A 75 -14.10 27.04 -3.49
N GLU A 76 -15.31 26.49 -3.60
CA GLU A 76 -15.58 25.08 -3.28
C GLU A 76 -14.91 24.14 -4.28
N LEU A 77 -14.99 24.48 -5.57
CA LEU A 77 -14.36 23.72 -6.65
C LEU A 77 -12.83 23.77 -6.57
N GLU A 78 -12.25 24.91 -6.19
CA GLU A 78 -10.80 25.03 -5.92
C GLU A 78 -10.36 24.10 -4.78
N GLU A 79 -11.08 24.08 -3.66
CA GLU A 79 -10.76 23.19 -2.54
C GLU A 79 -10.87 21.70 -2.95
N ARG A 80 -11.87 21.36 -3.76
CA ARG A 80 -12.05 20.00 -4.27
C ARG A 80 -10.91 19.58 -5.18
N VAL A 81 -10.50 20.44 -6.12
CA VAL A 81 -9.37 20.20 -7.02
C VAL A 81 -8.07 20.01 -6.23
N ASP A 82 -7.80 20.89 -5.25
CA ASP A 82 -6.60 20.81 -4.42
C ASP A 82 -6.55 19.51 -3.59
N ARG A 83 -7.69 19.08 -3.05
CA ARG A 83 -7.81 17.81 -2.31
C ARG A 83 -7.53 16.61 -3.21
N LEU A 84 -8.20 16.54 -4.36
CA LEU A 84 -7.99 15.48 -5.34
C LEU A 84 -6.54 15.44 -5.83
N GLU A 85 -5.91 16.60 -5.99
CA GLU A 85 -4.50 16.69 -6.36
C GLU A 85 -3.58 16.04 -5.30
N GLN A 86 -3.84 16.29 -4.02
CA GLN A 86 -3.08 15.70 -2.91
C GLN A 86 -3.31 14.19 -2.82
N ASP A 87 -4.56 13.75 -2.91
CA ASP A 87 -4.93 12.34 -2.85
C ASP A 87 -4.31 11.56 -4.01
N LEU A 88 -4.33 12.12 -5.23
CA LEU A 88 -3.70 11.51 -6.39
C LEU A 88 -2.19 11.40 -6.22
N LYS A 89 -1.52 12.47 -5.75
CA LYS A 89 -0.07 12.43 -5.46
C LYS A 89 0.29 11.34 -4.46
N LEU A 90 -0.53 11.17 -3.41
CA LEU A 90 -0.33 10.13 -2.41
C LEU A 90 -0.55 8.73 -3.00
N ALA A 91 -1.57 8.56 -3.83
CA ALA A 91 -1.85 7.28 -4.50
C ALA A 91 -0.74 6.86 -5.48
N LEU A 92 0.03 7.82 -6.00
CA LEU A 92 1.13 7.60 -6.94
C LEU A 92 2.49 7.41 -6.28
N VAL A 93 2.57 7.53 -4.95
CA VAL A 93 3.78 7.14 -4.23
C VAL A 93 3.99 5.65 -4.45
N GLU A 94 5.10 5.29 -5.12
CA GLU A 94 5.47 3.90 -5.37
C GLU A 94 5.45 3.12 -4.05
N SER A 95 4.57 2.13 -3.98
CA SER A 95 4.59 1.16 -2.90
C SER A 95 5.84 0.29 -3.07
N ASP A 96 6.55 0.00 -1.97
CA ASP A 96 7.70 -0.91 -2.03
C ASP A 96 7.20 -2.26 -2.56
N PRO A 97 7.81 -2.87 -3.60
CA PRO A 97 7.42 -4.20 -4.07
C PRO A 97 7.44 -5.28 -2.97
N ALA A 98 8.18 -5.04 -1.89
CA ALA A 98 8.17 -5.88 -0.70
C ALA A 98 6.95 -5.66 0.21
N ASP A 99 6.26 -4.53 0.15
CA ASP A 99 5.17 -4.17 1.06
C ASP A 99 4.05 -5.21 1.08
N ARG A 100 3.79 -5.87 -0.05
CA ARG A 100 2.76 -6.91 -0.18
C ARG A 100 3.21 -8.31 0.29
N LYS A 101 4.49 -8.50 0.63
CA LYS A 101 5.04 -9.82 0.96
C LYS A 101 4.70 -10.22 2.40
N ASP A 102 4.71 -11.53 2.62
CA ASP A 102 4.88 -12.11 3.95
C ASP A 102 6.22 -11.64 4.56
N VAL A 103 6.32 -11.70 5.89
CA VAL A 103 7.53 -11.28 6.61
C VAL A 103 7.96 -12.34 7.60
N ILE A 104 9.28 -12.52 7.73
CA ILE A 104 9.88 -13.29 8.81
C ILE A 104 10.44 -12.31 9.82
N VAL A 105 10.01 -12.43 11.07
CA VAL A 105 10.49 -11.62 12.18
C VAL A 105 11.41 -12.49 13.03
N GLU A 106 12.61 -12.00 13.30
CA GLU A 106 13.57 -12.64 14.19
C GLU A 106 13.88 -11.73 15.38
N ILE A 107 13.62 -12.23 16.58
CA ILE A 107 13.91 -11.55 17.84
C ILE A 107 15.09 -12.28 18.48
N ARG A 108 16.14 -11.54 18.84
CA ARG A 108 17.33 -12.07 19.51
C ARG A 108 17.59 -11.30 20.79
N GLN A 109 17.97 -12.01 21.85
CA GLN A 109 18.45 -11.37 23.06
C GLN A 109 19.76 -10.62 22.75
N ALA A 110 19.88 -9.40 23.25
CA ALA A 110 21.11 -8.62 23.18
C ALA A 110 21.89 -8.76 24.50
N ALA A 111 22.60 -7.72 24.92
CA ALA A 111 23.16 -7.65 26.26
C ALA A 111 22.04 -7.57 27.32
N GLY A 112 22.26 -8.18 28.49
CA GLY A 112 21.28 -8.17 29.60
C GLY A 112 20.87 -9.56 30.13
N GLY A 113 21.38 -10.65 29.54
CA GLY A 113 21.20 -12.01 30.07
C GLY A 113 19.73 -12.41 30.18
N ASP A 114 19.32 -12.86 31.37
CA ASP A 114 17.97 -13.41 31.62
C ASP A 114 16.86 -12.37 31.43
N GLU A 115 17.09 -11.11 31.80
CA GLU A 115 16.10 -10.03 31.59
C GLU A 115 15.85 -9.76 30.10
N ALA A 116 16.92 -9.81 29.29
CA ALA A 116 16.81 -9.66 27.84
C ALA A 116 16.04 -10.84 27.20
N ALA A 117 16.20 -12.06 27.73
CA ALA A 117 15.47 -13.23 27.26
C ALA A 117 13.97 -13.13 27.57
N LEU A 118 13.62 -12.68 28.78
CA LEU A 118 12.23 -12.44 29.16
C LEU A 118 11.58 -11.38 28.27
N TRP A 119 12.29 -10.27 28.01
CA TRP A 119 11.84 -9.22 27.12
C TRP A 119 11.61 -9.72 25.68
N ALA A 120 12.50 -10.57 25.15
CA ALA A 120 12.30 -11.19 23.83
C ALA A 120 10.99 -12.00 23.76
N GLY A 121 10.63 -12.69 24.85
CA GLY A 121 9.34 -13.38 24.99
C GLY A 121 8.15 -12.44 25.02
N ASP A 122 8.26 -11.30 25.70
CA ASP A 122 7.22 -10.28 25.74
C ASP A 122 7.01 -9.61 24.37
N VAL A 123 8.09 -9.30 23.66
CA VAL A 123 8.04 -8.76 22.29
C VAL A 123 7.40 -9.76 21.34
N PHE A 124 7.79 -11.04 21.42
CA PHE A 124 7.17 -12.09 20.63
C PHE A 124 5.65 -12.15 20.86
N ARG A 125 5.21 -12.17 22.12
CA ARG A 125 3.79 -12.17 22.48
C ARG A 125 3.07 -10.89 22.03
N MET A 126 3.74 -9.74 22.08
CA MET A 126 3.18 -8.46 21.62
C MET A 126 2.97 -8.48 20.11
N LEU A 127 3.98 -8.88 19.33
CA LEU A 127 3.96 -8.84 17.87
C LEU A 127 3.01 -9.88 17.28
N THR A 128 2.93 -11.08 17.84
CA THR A 128 1.97 -12.11 17.42
C THR A 128 0.52 -11.68 17.66
N ARG A 129 0.21 -11.11 18.83
CA ARG A 129 -1.12 -10.50 19.09
C ARG A 129 -1.41 -9.31 18.19
N TYR A 130 -0.40 -8.52 17.84
CA TYR A 130 -0.53 -7.40 16.91
C TYR A 130 -0.83 -7.88 15.48
N ALA A 131 -0.21 -8.98 15.04
CA ALA A 131 -0.52 -9.66 13.78
C ALA A 131 -1.99 -10.12 13.74
N GLU A 132 -2.42 -10.84 14.79
CA GLU A 132 -3.80 -11.36 14.91
C GLU A 132 -4.85 -10.25 14.87
N ARG A 133 -4.62 -9.13 15.57
CA ARG A 133 -5.52 -7.97 15.56
C ARG A 133 -5.67 -7.32 14.19
N ARG A 134 -4.67 -7.45 13.31
CA ARG A 134 -4.74 -7.00 11.91
C ARG A 134 -5.29 -8.06 10.95
N GLY A 135 -5.69 -9.22 11.47
CA GLY A 135 -6.19 -10.32 10.66
C GLY A 135 -5.10 -11.15 9.97
N PHE A 136 -3.83 -10.93 10.31
CA PHE A 136 -2.73 -11.75 9.80
C PHE A 136 -2.65 -13.09 10.53
N LYS A 137 -2.17 -14.12 9.82
CA LYS A 137 -1.80 -15.41 10.42
C LYS A 137 -0.31 -15.38 10.76
N TRP A 138 0.10 -16.08 11.81
CA TRP A 138 1.51 -16.24 12.12
C TRP A 138 1.86 -17.70 12.41
N GLU A 139 3.10 -18.06 12.17
CA GLU A 139 3.64 -19.41 12.35
C GLU A 139 5.04 -19.32 12.97
N GLN A 140 5.27 -19.99 14.10
CA GLN A 140 6.60 -20.08 14.69
C GLN A 140 7.50 -20.95 13.79
N LEU A 141 8.68 -20.45 13.46
CA LEU A 141 9.66 -21.16 12.62
C LEU A 141 10.77 -21.83 13.46
N GLY A 142 11.16 -21.20 14.57
CA GLY A 142 12.24 -21.69 15.42
C GLY A 142 12.40 -20.87 16.68
N SER A 143 12.95 -21.49 17.73
CA SER A 143 13.26 -20.81 18.99
C SER A 143 14.43 -21.44 19.72
N SER A 144 15.11 -20.63 20.52
CA SER A 144 16.10 -21.02 21.53
C SER A 144 15.63 -20.51 22.88
N PRO A 145 14.97 -21.34 23.70
CA PRO A 145 14.48 -20.94 25.03
C PRO A 145 15.63 -20.65 26.00
N ASN A 146 15.42 -19.70 26.92
CA ASN A 146 16.32 -19.49 28.06
C ASN A 146 15.84 -20.29 29.29
N PRO A 147 16.72 -20.99 30.04
CA PRO A 147 16.38 -21.70 31.27
C PRO A 147 15.56 -20.92 32.31
N THR A 148 15.75 -19.61 32.43
CA THR A 148 15.02 -18.74 33.37
C THR A 148 13.70 -18.20 32.81
N GLY A 149 13.37 -18.54 31.56
CA GLY A 149 12.17 -18.09 30.85
C GLY A 149 12.48 -17.17 29.68
N GLY A 150 11.53 -17.04 28.75
CA GLY A 150 11.72 -16.25 27.53
C GLY A 150 12.62 -16.95 26.51
N PHE A 151 13.27 -16.17 25.64
CA PHE A 151 14.02 -16.68 24.48
C PHE A 151 15.37 -16.00 24.29
N GLN A 152 16.42 -16.80 24.06
CA GLN A 152 17.67 -16.30 23.49
C GLN A 152 17.48 -15.87 22.04
N SER A 153 16.69 -16.62 21.28
CA SER A 153 16.20 -16.23 19.96
C SER A 153 14.85 -16.86 19.67
N ILE A 154 14.02 -16.17 18.89
CA ILE A 154 12.76 -16.70 18.36
C ILE A 154 12.49 -16.09 16.99
N SER A 155 12.08 -16.93 16.04
CA SER A 155 11.72 -16.52 14.69
C SER A 155 10.32 -17.03 14.33
N PHE A 156 9.53 -16.18 13.68
CA PHE A 156 8.18 -16.52 13.22
C PHE A 156 7.87 -15.83 11.89
N ALA A 157 7.06 -16.48 11.07
CA ALA A 157 6.51 -15.90 9.85
C ALA A 157 5.17 -15.23 10.16
N VAL A 158 4.92 -14.07 9.58
CA VAL A 158 3.61 -13.42 9.52
C VAL A 158 3.16 -13.46 8.06
N LYS A 159 2.01 -14.09 7.82
CA LYS A 159 1.45 -14.36 6.49
C LYS A 159 0.21 -13.52 6.23
N GLY A 160 0.17 -12.89 5.06
CA GLY A 160 -0.95 -12.10 4.57
C GLY A 160 -0.50 -10.94 3.68
N ASP A 161 -1.38 -10.55 2.75
CA ASP A 161 -1.13 -9.43 1.83
C ASP A 161 -0.86 -8.16 2.64
N GLY A 162 0.30 -7.55 2.42
CA GLY A 162 0.69 -6.32 3.12
C GLY A 162 1.47 -6.54 4.43
N ALA A 163 1.76 -7.77 4.85
CA ALA A 163 2.37 -8.02 6.18
C ALA A 163 3.72 -7.31 6.35
N TYR A 164 4.60 -7.35 5.36
CA TYR A 164 5.90 -6.68 5.41
C TYR A 164 5.77 -5.17 5.64
N SER A 165 4.86 -4.49 4.95
CA SER A 165 4.67 -3.03 5.06
C SER A 165 4.41 -2.54 6.48
N ILE A 166 3.81 -3.40 7.31
CA ILE A 166 3.42 -3.11 8.68
C ILE A 166 4.55 -3.44 9.67
N PHE A 167 5.32 -4.50 9.42
CA PHE A 167 6.35 -5.02 10.33
C PHE A 167 7.77 -4.57 9.98
N LYS A 168 7.96 -3.80 8.90
CA LYS A 168 9.28 -3.27 8.51
C LYS A 168 9.83 -2.16 9.41
N TRP A 169 9.06 -1.74 10.42
CA TRP A 169 9.35 -0.60 11.31
C TRP A 169 9.58 -1.06 12.76
#